data_AF-A0A2V8I2Q7-F1
#
_entry.id   AF-A0A2V8I2Q7-F1
#
_cell.length_a   1.000
_cell.length_b   1.000
_cell.length_c   1.000
_cell.angle_alpha   90.00
_cell.angle_beta   90.00
_cell.angle_gamma   90.00
#
_symmetry.space_group_name_H-M   'P 1'
#
loop_
_entity.id
_entity.type
_entity.pdbx_description
1 polymer ?
#
loop_
_entity_poly.entity_id
_entity_poly.type
_entity_poly.pdbx_seq_one_letter_code
_entity_poly.pdbx_strand_id
1 'polypeptide(L)'
;SGSSRLTQKYFIAMSLFVAAILTKSVTATLPAALLVIVWWSRGKLSWERDVVPLAPWFAVSIGAGLVTAWVERRYIGAMGSDFSLSLIERCLIAGRAIIFYLGKLLWPLNLIFIYPRWTVSARVWWQYLYPTAVIALMVSAWLVRRWARGPLAVLLLFTGSLFPALGFFNVYPFVYSFVAGHFQYLASLAFFGWIAAVAHGRWQTPIGIAAIGVLGTLTWFQSAMYRNSETLYRATIVRNPDCWMAYNNLGFVISGEGRVSEAGALYQQALKIKPDYAEAHNNLG
;
A
#
# COMPACT_ATOMS: atom_id res chain seq x y z
N SER A 1 -6.14 25.36 -36.30
CA SER A 1 -5.79 25.82 -34.93
C SER A 1 -6.07 24.79 -33.82
N GLY A 2 -6.96 23.79 -34.02
CA GLY A 2 -7.30 22.81 -32.98
C GLY A 2 -6.23 21.73 -32.65
N SER A 3 -5.48 21.23 -33.63
CA SER A 3 -4.49 20.15 -33.37
C SER A 3 -3.28 20.64 -32.58
N SER A 4 -2.73 21.81 -32.89
CA SER A 4 -1.61 22.42 -32.14
C SER A 4 -1.92 22.59 -30.65
N ARG A 5 -3.15 23.01 -30.30
CA ARG A 5 -3.58 23.16 -28.91
C ARG A 5 -3.73 21.81 -28.17
N LEU A 6 -4.12 20.75 -28.86
CA LEU A 6 -4.18 19.40 -28.30
C LEU A 6 -2.78 18.83 -28.05
N THR A 7 -1.87 19.02 -29.00
CA THR A 7 -0.46 18.64 -28.87
C THR A 7 0.20 19.37 -27.70
N GLN A 8 -0.01 20.68 -27.57
CA GLN A 8 0.50 21.47 -26.45
C GLN A 8 -0.02 20.95 -25.10
N LYS A 9 -1.33 20.67 -24.98
CA LYS A 9 -1.92 20.10 -23.77
C LYS A 9 -1.33 18.73 -23.42
N TYR A 10 -1.09 17.88 -24.43
CA TYR A 10 -0.47 16.57 -24.21
C TYR A 10 0.96 16.70 -23.66
N PHE A 11 1.78 17.60 -24.22
CA PHE A 11 3.13 17.83 -23.71
C PHE A 11 3.14 18.39 -22.29
N ILE A 12 2.23 19.32 -21.96
CA ILE A 12 2.07 19.80 -20.58
C ILE A 12 1.70 18.64 -19.65
N ALA A 13 0.74 17.80 -20.05
CA ALA A 13 0.34 16.64 -19.25
C ALA A 13 1.49 15.64 -19.05
N MET A 14 2.29 15.39 -20.10
CA MET A 14 3.48 14.55 -20.02
C MET A 14 4.51 15.13 -19.07
N SER A 15 4.82 16.42 -19.16
CA SER A 15 5.78 17.08 -18.25
C SER A 15 5.33 17.02 -16.80
N LEU A 16 4.04 17.25 -16.54
CA LEU A 16 3.46 17.10 -15.20
C LEU A 16 3.52 15.65 -14.71
N PHE A 17 3.28 14.68 -15.58
CA PHE A 17 3.41 13.27 -15.26
C PHE A 17 4.86 12.88 -14.90
N VAL A 18 5.84 13.36 -15.66
CA VAL A 18 7.27 13.15 -15.36
C VAL A 18 7.65 13.83 -14.04
N ALA A 19 7.20 15.05 -13.77
CA ALA A 19 7.44 15.70 -12.48
C ALA A 19 6.81 14.90 -11.32
N ALA A 20 5.60 14.38 -11.52
CA ALA A 20 4.89 13.59 -10.52
C ALA A 20 5.59 12.25 -10.24
N ILE A 21 6.08 11.54 -11.26
CA ILE A 21 6.78 10.25 -11.05
C ILE A 21 8.13 10.43 -10.36
N LEU A 22 8.85 11.53 -10.67
CA LEU A 22 10.10 11.89 -9.99
C LEU A 22 9.88 12.28 -8.53
N THR A 23 8.67 12.73 -8.17
CA THR A 23 8.30 13.05 -6.79
C THR A 23 7.80 11.83 -6.03
N LYS A 24 6.95 11.01 -6.66
CA LYS A 24 6.38 9.79 -6.06
C LYS A 24 6.24 8.66 -7.08
N SER A 25 6.86 7.53 -6.77
CA SER A 25 6.88 6.32 -7.62
C SER A 25 5.50 5.69 -7.85
N VAL A 26 4.54 5.86 -6.93
CA VAL A 26 3.17 5.34 -7.09
C VAL A 26 2.47 5.88 -8.35
N THR A 27 2.88 7.07 -8.81
CA THR A 27 2.39 7.69 -10.05
C THR A 27 2.65 6.83 -11.29
N ALA A 28 3.61 5.89 -11.25
CA ALA A 28 3.85 4.92 -12.33
C ALA A 28 2.60 4.10 -12.71
N THR A 29 1.61 4.01 -11.82
CA THR A 29 0.33 3.32 -12.07
C THR A 29 -0.67 4.16 -12.86
N LEU A 30 -0.43 5.47 -13.03
CA LEU A 30 -1.37 6.42 -13.63
C LEU A 30 -1.77 6.08 -15.08
N PRO A 31 -0.86 5.68 -16.00
CA PRO A 31 -1.26 5.38 -17.37
C PRO A 31 -2.26 4.21 -17.44
N ALA A 32 -2.06 3.19 -16.61
CA ALA A 32 -3.01 2.09 -16.48
C ALA A 32 -4.35 2.55 -15.88
N ALA A 33 -4.30 3.40 -14.84
CA ALA A 33 -5.50 3.97 -14.23
C ALA A 33 -6.33 4.80 -15.22
N LEU A 34 -5.67 5.59 -16.08
CA LEU A 34 -6.34 6.38 -17.13
C LEU A 34 -7.08 5.47 -18.12
N LEU A 35 -6.49 4.34 -18.54
CA LEU A 35 -7.18 3.38 -19.39
C LEU A 35 -8.42 2.81 -18.71
N VAL A 36 -8.35 2.48 -17.41
CA VAL A 36 -9.51 1.99 -16.67
C VAL A 36 -10.60 3.06 -16.57
N ILE A 37 -10.24 4.32 -16.32
CA ILE A 37 -11.19 5.46 -16.22
C ILE A 37 -11.85 5.74 -17.58
N VAL A 38 -11.08 5.72 -18.67
CA VAL A 38 -11.62 5.91 -20.04
C VAL A 38 -12.55 4.75 -20.40
N TRP A 39 -12.16 3.52 -20.09
CA TRP A 39 -13.01 2.35 -20.30
C TRP A 39 -14.29 2.43 -19.47
N TRP A 40 -14.20 2.81 -18.19
CA TRP A 40 -15.36 2.93 -17.30
C TRP A 40 -16.37 3.95 -17.85
N SER A 41 -15.89 5.13 -18.25
CA SER A 41 -16.74 6.21 -18.78
C SER A 41 -17.34 5.91 -20.15
N ARG A 42 -16.56 5.36 -21.10
CA ARG A 42 -16.99 5.19 -22.50
C ARG A 42 -17.46 3.77 -22.83
N GLY A 43 -17.14 2.79 -22.00
CA GLY A 43 -17.45 1.37 -22.22
C GLY A 43 -16.56 0.64 -23.21
N LYS A 44 -15.72 1.36 -23.95
CA LYS A 44 -14.79 0.84 -24.94
C LYS A 44 -13.51 1.64 -24.94
N LEU A 45 -12.41 0.97 -25.26
CA LEU A 45 -11.10 1.58 -25.49
C LEU A 45 -10.82 1.57 -27.00
N SER A 46 -10.32 2.69 -27.51
CA SER A 46 -9.75 2.77 -28.86
C SER A 46 -8.24 2.66 -28.77
N TRP A 47 -7.64 1.79 -29.59
CA TRP A 47 -6.20 1.63 -29.64
C TRP A 47 -5.49 2.94 -29.99
N GLU A 48 -5.88 3.57 -31.11
CA GLU A 48 -5.25 4.79 -31.62
C GLU A 48 -5.49 6.02 -30.75
N ARG A 49 -6.71 6.16 -30.19
CA ARG A 49 -7.06 7.35 -29.43
C ARG A 49 -6.65 7.26 -27.96
N ASP A 50 -6.78 6.09 -27.35
CA ASP A 50 -6.69 5.94 -25.89
C ASP A 50 -5.40 5.22 -25.45
N VAL A 51 -4.88 4.25 -26.22
CA VAL A 51 -3.71 3.44 -25.82
C VAL A 51 -2.39 3.99 -26.38
N VAL A 52 -2.31 4.23 -27.69
CA VAL A 52 -1.09 4.69 -28.36
C VAL A 52 -0.52 5.98 -27.73
N PRO A 53 -1.33 7.00 -27.39
CA PRO A 53 -0.81 8.21 -26.76
C PRO A 53 -0.24 7.99 -25.36
N LEU A 54 -0.64 6.93 -24.66
CA LEU A 54 -0.12 6.58 -23.34
C LEU A 54 1.12 5.67 -23.40
N ALA A 55 1.48 5.13 -24.58
CA ALA A 55 2.62 4.22 -24.70
C ALA A 55 3.95 4.84 -24.18
N PRO A 56 4.27 6.12 -24.47
CA PRO A 56 5.46 6.74 -23.88
C PRO A 56 5.35 6.91 -22.35
N TRP A 57 4.15 7.12 -21.81
CA TRP A 57 3.94 7.22 -20.36
C TRP A 57 4.17 5.86 -19.68
N PHE A 58 3.74 4.76 -20.32
CA PHE A 58 4.06 3.40 -19.86
C PHE A 58 5.56 3.13 -19.87
N ALA A 59 6.27 3.53 -20.93
CA ALA A 59 7.72 3.37 -21.02
C ALA A 59 8.43 4.11 -19.87
N VAL A 60 8.06 5.37 -19.60
CA VAL A 60 8.56 6.15 -18.47
C VAL A 60 8.23 5.48 -17.12
N SER A 61 7.01 4.96 -16.96
CA SER A 61 6.57 4.28 -15.73
C SER A 61 7.38 3.02 -15.44
N ILE A 62 7.58 2.18 -16.46
CA ILE A 62 8.36 0.95 -16.35
C ILE A 62 9.82 1.29 -16.05
N GLY A 63 10.40 2.25 -16.79
CA GLY A 63 11.77 2.71 -16.56
C GLY A 63 11.99 3.21 -15.13
N ALA A 64 11.12 4.11 -14.63
CA ALA A 64 11.19 4.63 -13.27
C ALA A 64 11.00 3.53 -12.21
N GLY A 65 10.07 2.59 -12.44
CA GLY A 65 9.86 1.44 -11.56
C GLY A 65 11.09 0.53 -11.47
N LEU A 66 11.75 0.25 -12.61
CA LEU A 66 12.98 -0.53 -12.66
C LEU A 66 14.15 0.18 -11.95
N VAL A 67 14.30 1.49 -12.17
CA VAL A 67 15.30 2.30 -11.45
C VAL A 67 15.03 2.26 -9.94
N THR A 68 13.78 2.41 -9.51
CA THR A 68 13.40 2.33 -8.10
C THR A 68 13.76 0.97 -7.50
N ALA A 69 13.38 -0.12 -8.16
CA ALA A 69 13.71 -1.48 -7.71
C ALA A 69 15.23 -1.75 -7.67
N TRP A 70 15.98 -1.15 -8.59
CA TRP A 70 17.44 -1.21 -8.57
C TRP A 70 18.05 -0.43 -7.41
N VAL A 71 17.57 0.79 -7.13
CA VAL A 71 18.04 1.61 -5.99
C VAL A 71 17.76 0.90 -4.66
N GLU A 72 16.54 0.39 -4.47
CA GLU A 72 16.13 -0.37 -3.29
C GLU A 72 17.08 -1.54 -3.00
N ARG A 73 17.43 -2.30 -4.05
CA ARG A 73 18.37 -3.41 -3.91
C ARG A 73 19.80 -2.93 -3.67
N ARG A 74 20.30 -1.98 -4.46
CA ARG A 74 21.73 -1.63 -4.50
C ARG A 74 22.19 -0.75 -3.34
N TYR A 75 21.33 0.18 -2.90
CA TYR A 75 21.70 1.23 -1.94
C TYR A 75 20.90 1.17 -0.63
N ILE A 76 19.64 0.73 -0.66
CA ILE A 76 18.79 0.70 0.56
C ILE A 76 18.92 -0.64 1.30
N GLY A 77 19.32 -1.71 0.60
CA GLY A 77 19.55 -3.02 1.22
C GLY A 77 18.33 -3.94 1.15
N ALA A 78 17.45 -3.79 0.17
CA ALA A 78 16.32 -4.69 -0.09
C ALA A 78 16.78 -6.05 -0.70
N MET A 79 17.76 -6.68 -0.06
CA MET A 79 18.44 -7.92 -0.44
C MET A 79 18.65 -8.82 0.79
N GLY A 80 18.95 -10.10 0.57
CA GLY A 80 19.15 -11.10 1.63
C GLY A 80 18.01 -12.10 1.74
N SER A 81 18.08 -12.96 2.76
CA SER A 81 17.13 -14.06 3.00
C SER A 81 15.70 -13.55 3.26
N ASP A 82 15.54 -12.39 3.88
CA ASP A 82 14.22 -11.78 4.12
C ASP A 82 13.47 -11.42 2.82
N PHE A 83 14.18 -11.38 1.68
CA PHE A 83 13.65 -11.09 0.36
C PHE A 83 13.73 -12.26 -0.63
N SER A 84 14.24 -13.42 -0.21
CA SER A 84 14.36 -14.62 -1.04
C SER A 84 13.01 -15.33 -1.17
N LEU A 85 12.04 -14.64 -1.78
CA LEU A 85 10.67 -15.11 -2.00
C LEU A 85 10.53 -15.63 -3.43
N SER A 86 9.99 -16.84 -3.55
CA SER A 86 9.57 -17.43 -4.82
C SER A 86 8.43 -16.64 -5.46
N LEU A 87 8.19 -16.83 -6.76
CA LEU A 87 7.07 -16.19 -7.46
C LEU A 87 5.72 -16.56 -6.82
N ILE A 88 5.56 -17.81 -6.37
CA ILE A 88 4.35 -18.27 -5.70
C ILE A 88 4.14 -17.51 -4.39
N GLU A 89 5.17 -17.38 -3.56
CA GLU A 89 5.07 -16.64 -2.29
C GLU A 89 4.76 -15.15 -2.51
N ARG A 90 5.28 -14.55 -3.59
CA ARG A 90 4.89 -13.18 -3.99
C ARG A 90 3.42 -13.09 -4.37
N CYS A 91 2.88 -14.07 -5.08
CA CYS A 91 1.45 -14.14 -5.37
C CYS A 91 0.60 -14.33 -4.09
N LEU A 92 1.08 -15.14 -3.13
CA LEU A 92 0.42 -15.30 -1.82
C LEU A 92 0.40 -13.97 -1.04
N ILE A 93 1.52 -13.24 -1.02
CA ILE A 93 1.62 -11.90 -0.42
C ILE A 93 0.66 -10.94 -1.10
N ALA A 94 0.69 -10.87 -2.44
CA ALA A 94 -0.16 -9.96 -3.21
C ALA A 94 -1.64 -10.22 -2.96
N GLY A 95 -2.07 -11.49 -3.00
CA GLY A 95 -3.45 -11.89 -2.70
C GLY A 95 -3.85 -11.48 -1.29
N ARG A 96 -3.00 -11.80 -0.29
CA ARG A 96 -3.27 -11.46 1.12
C ARG A 96 -3.27 -9.96 1.37
N ALA A 97 -2.40 -9.19 0.72
CA ALA A 97 -2.34 -7.73 0.80
C ALA A 97 -3.61 -7.07 0.26
N ILE A 98 -4.10 -7.49 -0.90
CA ILE A 98 -5.35 -6.96 -1.47
C ILE A 98 -6.52 -7.21 -0.51
N ILE A 99 -6.68 -8.44 -0.01
CA ILE A 99 -7.75 -8.78 0.94
C ILE A 99 -7.58 -8.01 2.26
N PHE A 100 -6.35 -7.87 2.76
CA PHE A 100 -6.03 -7.09 3.95
C PHE A 100 -6.48 -5.63 3.80
N TYR A 101 -6.13 -4.96 2.71
CA TYR A 101 -6.49 -3.57 2.49
C TYR A 101 -7.99 -3.38 2.22
N LEU A 102 -8.64 -4.30 1.51
CA LEU A 102 -10.11 -4.31 1.39
C LEU A 102 -10.78 -4.45 2.77
N GLY A 103 -10.26 -5.35 3.61
CA GLY A 103 -10.72 -5.52 4.99
C GLY A 103 -10.54 -4.24 5.81
N LYS A 104 -9.38 -3.58 5.73
CA LYS A 104 -9.13 -2.31 6.42
C LYS A 104 -9.99 -1.16 5.90
N LEU A 105 -10.41 -1.19 4.64
CA LEU A 105 -11.32 -0.19 4.08
C LEU A 105 -12.74 -0.32 4.66
N LEU A 106 -13.22 -1.56 4.78
CA LEU A 106 -14.56 -1.85 5.28
C LEU A 106 -14.65 -1.81 6.81
N TRP A 107 -13.57 -2.22 7.48
CA TRP A 107 -13.50 -2.36 8.93
C TRP A 107 -12.13 -1.91 9.48
N PRO A 108 -11.91 -0.59 9.67
CA PRO A 108 -10.62 0.00 10.04
C PRO A 108 -10.28 -0.17 11.53
N LEU A 109 -10.46 -1.37 12.10
CA LEU A 109 -10.04 -1.67 13.47
C LEU A 109 -8.60 -2.16 13.54
N ASN A 110 -7.99 -2.03 14.73
CA ASN A 110 -6.64 -2.52 15.02
C ASN A 110 -5.62 -2.01 14.00
N LEU A 111 -5.67 -0.72 13.68
CA LEU A 111 -4.64 -0.06 12.90
C LEU A 111 -3.38 0.05 13.77
N ILE A 112 -2.23 -0.35 13.26
CA ILE A 112 -0.99 -0.31 14.01
C ILE A 112 0.11 0.29 13.14
N PHE A 113 1.12 0.86 13.78
CA PHE A 113 2.21 1.53 13.09
C PHE A 113 3.03 0.54 12.24
N ILE A 114 3.40 -0.61 12.82
CA ILE A 114 4.11 -1.70 12.13
C ILE A 114 3.32 -2.98 12.31
N TYR A 115 2.68 -3.44 11.23
CA TYR A 115 1.92 -4.69 11.21
C TYR A 115 2.83 -5.91 11.41
N PRO A 116 2.33 -7.03 11.99
CA PRO A 116 3.11 -8.25 12.08
C PRO A 116 3.50 -8.74 10.68
N ARG A 117 4.77 -9.05 10.48
CA ARG A 117 5.24 -9.64 9.23
C ARG A 117 4.65 -11.04 9.07
N TRP A 118 4.12 -11.32 7.89
CA TRP A 118 3.50 -12.61 7.64
C TRP A 118 4.54 -13.70 7.38
N THR A 119 4.30 -14.89 7.91
CA THR A 119 5.00 -16.11 7.48
C THR A 119 4.35 -16.65 6.22
N VAL A 120 5.07 -16.58 5.11
CA VAL A 120 4.55 -16.96 3.79
C VAL A 120 5.28 -18.20 3.31
N SER A 121 4.54 -19.21 2.86
CA SER A 121 5.11 -20.44 2.34
C SER A 121 4.19 -21.09 1.33
N ALA A 122 4.74 -21.45 0.17
CA ALA A 122 4.03 -22.19 -0.87
C ALA A 122 3.57 -23.59 -0.41
N ARG A 123 4.07 -24.10 0.73
CA ARG A 123 3.68 -25.41 1.26
C ARG A 123 2.37 -25.36 2.05
N VAL A 124 1.87 -24.17 2.36
CA VAL A 124 0.74 -23.97 3.28
C VAL A 124 -0.52 -23.65 2.48
N TRP A 125 -1.41 -24.64 2.34
CA TRP A 125 -2.56 -24.58 1.44
C TRP A 125 -3.54 -23.42 1.72
N TRP A 126 -3.80 -23.07 2.99
CA TRP A 126 -4.79 -22.03 3.32
C TRP A 126 -4.36 -20.64 2.84
N GLN A 127 -3.07 -20.41 2.62
CA GLN A 127 -2.57 -19.14 2.10
C GLN A 127 -3.07 -18.88 0.67
N TYR A 128 -3.39 -19.93 -0.09
CA TYR A 128 -3.94 -19.82 -1.43
C TYR A 128 -5.39 -19.32 -1.45
N LEU A 129 -6.10 -19.36 -0.31
CA LEU A 129 -7.45 -18.80 -0.22
C LEU A 129 -7.47 -17.30 -0.55
N TYR A 130 -6.41 -16.55 -0.22
CA TYR A 130 -6.34 -15.12 -0.51
C TYR A 130 -6.28 -14.80 -2.01
N PRO A 131 -5.29 -15.27 -2.79
CA PRO A 131 -5.27 -15.02 -4.23
C PRO A 131 -6.50 -15.61 -4.93
N THR A 132 -7.01 -16.77 -4.50
CA THR A 132 -8.26 -17.32 -5.05
C THR A 132 -9.46 -16.41 -4.77
N ALA A 133 -9.56 -15.82 -3.57
CA ALA A 133 -10.61 -14.84 -3.26
C ALA A 133 -10.50 -13.58 -4.13
N VAL A 134 -9.28 -13.08 -4.37
CA VAL A 134 -9.05 -11.94 -5.28
C VAL A 134 -9.49 -12.27 -6.71
N ILE A 135 -9.13 -13.45 -7.23
CA ILE A 135 -9.56 -13.90 -8.56
C ILE A 135 -11.08 -14.03 -8.61
N ALA A 136 -11.71 -14.63 -7.60
CA ALA A 136 -13.16 -14.77 -7.53
C ALA A 136 -13.87 -13.39 -7.51
N LEU A 137 -13.34 -12.42 -6.77
CA LEU A 137 -13.84 -11.03 -6.76
C LEU A 137 -13.73 -10.38 -8.14
N MET A 138 -12.57 -10.52 -8.80
CA MET A 138 -12.35 -9.98 -10.16
C MET A 138 -13.26 -10.62 -11.20
N VAL A 139 -13.43 -11.94 -11.16
CA VAL A 139 -14.32 -12.68 -12.06
C VAL A 139 -15.77 -12.26 -11.81
N SER A 140 -16.20 -12.16 -10.55
CA SER A 140 -17.57 -11.73 -10.21
C SER A 140 -17.85 -10.31 -10.72
N ALA A 141 -16.92 -9.38 -10.50
CA ALA A 141 -17.02 -8.02 -11.01
C ALA A 141 -17.02 -7.98 -12.55
N TRP A 142 -16.24 -8.86 -13.20
CA TRP A 142 -16.23 -9.01 -14.65
C TRP A 142 -17.57 -9.52 -15.20
N LEU A 143 -18.22 -10.45 -14.52
CA LEU A 143 -19.55 -10.96 -14.93
C LEU A 143 -20.62 -9.86 -14.80
N VAL A 144 -20.57 -9.08 -13.70
CA VAL A 144 -21.51 -7.97 -13.45
C VAL A 144 -21.26 -6.77 -14.37
N ARG A 145 -20.07 -6.64 -15.00
CA ARG A 145 -19.69 -5.50 -15.84
C ARG A 145 -20.64 -5.20 -17.00
N ARG A 146 -21.44 -6.18 -17.42
CA ARG A 146 -22.47 -6.02 -18.46
C ARG A 146 -23.61 -5.10 -18.00
N TRP A 147 -23.87 -5.07 -16.69
CA TRP A 147 -24.94 -4.29 -16.05
C TRP A 147 -24.38 -3.06 -15.32
N ALA A 148 -23.25 -3.23 -14.61
CA ALA A 148 -22.58 -2.17 -13.88
C ALA A 148 -21.06 -2.29 -14.01
N ARG A 149 -20.43 -1.34 -14.72
CA ARG A 149 -18.96 -1.32 -14.91
C ARG A 149 -18.20 -0.87 -13.66
N GLY A 150 -18.88 -0.18 -12.73
CA GLY A 150 -18.29 0.40 -11.52
C GLY A 150 -17.48 -0.59 -10.68
N PRO A 151 -18.06 -1.73 -10.23
CA PRO A 151 -17.34 -2.69 -9.41
C PRO A 151 -16.01 -3.16 -10.00
N LEU A 152 -15.99 -3.50 -11.30
CA LEU A 152 -14.76 -3.92 -11.96
C LEU A 152 -13.76 -2.77 -12.10
N ALA A 153 -14.21 -1.57 -12.48
CA ALA A 153 -13.34 -0.41 -12.60
C ALA A 153 -12.68 -0.06 -11.26
N VAL A 154 -13.45 -0.06 -10.17
CA VAL A 154 -12.95 0.20 -8.82
C VAL A 154 -11.93 -0.84 -8.38
N LEU A 155 -12.21 -2.13 -8.60
CA LEU A 155 -11.27 -3.19 -8.26
C LEU A 155 -9.96 -3.07 -9.07
N LEU A 156 -10.05 -2.80 -10.37
CA LEU A 156 -8.87 -2.63 -11.23
C LEU A 156 -8.03 -1.42 -10.81
N LEU A 157 -8.67 -0.28 -10.50
CA LEU A 157 -7.99 0.91 -9.99
C LEU A 157 -7.34 0.63 -8.63
N PHE A 158 -8.06 -0.02 -7.71
CA PHE A 158 -7.57 -0.35 -6.38
C PHE A 158 -6.36 -1.28 -6.44
N THR A 159 -6.46 -2.41 -7.14
CA THR A 159 -5.34 -3.37 -7.25
C THR A 159 -4.20 -2.81 -8.08
N GLY A 160 -4.51 -2.06 -9.14
CA GLY A 160 -3.52 -1.43 -10.02
C GLY A 160 -2.69 -0.39 -9.29
N SER A 161 -3.32 0.49 -8.49
CA SER A 161 -2.61 1.48 -7.68
C SER A 161 -1.79 0.85 -6.54
N LEU A 162 -2.22 -0.30 -6.00
CA LEU A 162 -1.47 -1.04 -4.99
C LEU A 162 -0.29 -1.82 -5.57
N PHE A 163 -0.22 -2.05 -6.88
CA PHE A 163 0.73 -2.96 -7.52
C PHE A 163 2.20 -2.82 -7.05
N PRO A 164 2.78 -1.62 -6.92
CA PRO A 164 4.15 -1.46 -6.41
C PRO A 164 4.35 -1.99 -4.99
N ALA A 165 3.29 -2.01 -4.18
CA ALA A 165 3.28 -2.44 -2.78
C ALA A 165 2.77 -3.88 -2.58
N LEU A 166 2.49 -4.65 -3.65
CA LEU A 166 1.94 -6.02 -3.53
C LEU A 166 2.98 -7.11 -3.26
N GLY A 167 4.26 -6.77 -3.10
CA GLY A 167 5.30 -7.78 -2.83
C GLY A 167 5.99 -8.36 -4.08
N PHE A 168 5.67 -7.88 -5.28
CA PHE A 168 6.35 -8.32 -6.52
C PHE A 168 7.78 -7.78 -6.63
N PHE A 169 8.05 -6.63 -6.02
CA PHE A 169 9.37 -6.01 -5.97
C PHE A 169 9.91 -6.07 -4.54
N ASN A 170 11.24 -6.05 -4.41
CA ASN A 170 11.87 -5.91 -3.09
C ASN A 170 11.88 -4.43 -2.76
N VAL A 171 11.21 -4.07 -1.67
CA VAL A 171 11.23 -2.73 -1.10
C VAL A 171 11.60 -2.89 0.36
N TYR A 172 12.56 -2.10 0.84
CA TYR A 172 13.16 -2.27 2.16
C TYR A 172 12.15 -2.43 3.33
N PRO A 173 11.02 -1.68 3.38
CA PRO A 173 10.04 -1.82 4.46
C PRO A 173 9.44 -3.23 4.63
N PHE A 174 9.53 -4.10 3.62
CA PHE A 174 9.06 -5.49 3.69
C PHE A 174 9.88 -6.39 4.63
N VAL A 175 11.05 -5.92 5.08
CA VAL A 175 11.77 -6.53 6.21
C VAL A 175 10.92 -6.46 7.49
N TYR A 176 10.13 -5.39 7.66
CA TYR A 176 9.31 -5.18 8.85
C TYR A 176 7.87 -5.67 8.67
N SER A 177 7.26 -5.40 7.52
CA SER A 177 5.89 -5.78 7.21
C SER A 177 5.62 -5.69 5.71
N PHE A 178 4.85 -6.63 5.16
CA PHE A 178 4.40 -6.57 3.75
C PHE A 178 3.29 -5.54 3.50
N VAL A 179 2.70 -4.98 4.57
CA VAL A 179 1.61 -4.02 4.48
C VAL A 179 1.86 -2.79 5.35
N ALA A 180 1.41 -1.64 4.86
CA ALA A 180 1.46 -0.37 5.55
C ALA A 180 0.24 0.47 5.19
N GLY A 181 -0.35 1.17 6.17
CA GLY A 181 -1.62 1.90 5.96
C GLY A 181 -1.54 2.94 4.84
N HIS A 182 -0.40 3.61 4.69
CA HIS A 182 -0.24 4.67 3.69
C HIS A 182 -0.18 4.16 2.24
N PHE A 183 0.09 2.88 1.99
CA PHE A 183 0.04 2.32 0.63
C PHE A 183 -1.39 2.32 0.07
N GLN A 184 -2.40 2.25 0.94
CA GLN A 184 -3.80 2.17 0.53
C GLN A 184 -4.41 3.54 0.18
N TYR A 185 -3.81 4.67 0.58
CA TYR A 185 -4.47 5.98 0.49
C TYR A 185 -4.93 6.33 -0.93
N LEU A 186 -4.04 6.24 -1.91
CA LEU A 186 -4.38 6.52 -3.31
C LEU A 186 -5.36 5.48 -3.89
N ALA A 187 -5.14 4.21 -3.57
CA ALA A 187 -5.98 3.11 -4.06
C ALA A 187 -7.43 3.22 -3.57
N SER A 188 -7.63 3.67 -2.32
CA SER A 188 -8.95 3.79 -1.69
C SER A 188 -9.86 4.84 -2.34
N LEU A 189 -9.29 5.83 -3.04
CA LEU A 189 -10.07 6.90 -3.68
C LEU A 189 -11.09 6.37 -4.69
N ALA A 190 -10.77 5.27 -5.40
CA ALA A 190 -11.67 4.66 -6.36
C ALA A 190 -12.95 4.15 -5.68
N PHE A 191 -12.84 3.56 -4.49
CA PHE A 191 -13.98 3.09 -3.72
C PHE A 191 -14.84 4.25 -3.22
N PHE A 192 -14.23 5.27 -2.62
CA PHE A 192 -14.98 6.43 -2.12
C PHE A 192 -15.67 7.19 -3.25
N GLY A 193 -14.99 7.40 -4.38
CA GLY A 193 -15.58 8.02 -5.56
C GLY A 193 -16.75 7.22 -6.13
N TRP A 194 -16.64 5.89 -6.16
CA TRP A 194 -17.75 5.04 -6.59
C TRP A 194 -18.93 5.05 -5.61
N ILE A 195 -18.68 4.90 -4.31
CA ILE A 195 -19.71 4.99 -3.26
C ILE A 195 -20.45 6.32 -3.37
N ALA A 196 -19.73 7.43 -3.50
CA ALA A 196 -20.34 8.75 -3.67
C ALA A 196 -21.18 8.85 -4.96
N ALA A 197 -20.77 8.18 -6.03
CA ALA A 197 -21.49 8.18 -7.30
C ALA A 197 -22.74 7.29 -7.33
N VAL A 198 -22.84 6.29 -6.45
CA VAL A 198 -24.01 5.39 -6.38
C VAL A 198 -24.91 5.66 -5.17
N ALA A 199 -24.41 6.37 -4.15
CA ALA A 199 -25.19 6.76 -3.00
C ALA A 199 -26.22 7.82 -3.42
N HIS A 200 -27.47 7.37 -3.57
CA HIS A 200 -28.63 8.21 -3.83
C HIS A 200 -29.77 7.81 -2.88
N GLY A 201 -30.31 8.77 -2.12
CA GLY A 201 -31.49 8.55 -1.27
C GLY A 201 -31.56 9.44 -0.03
N ARG A 202 -32.75 9.56 0.56
CA ARG A 202 -33.02 10.43 1.72
C ARG A 202 -32.19 10.13 2.98
N TRP A 203 -31.68 8.90 3.11
CA TRP A 203 -30.87 8.47 4.25
C TRP A 203 -29.36 8.62 4.03
N GLN A 204 -28.91 8.97 2.83
CA GLN A 204 -27.47 9.01 2.52
C GLN A 204 -26.70 10.05 3.36
N THR A 205 -27.28 11.25 3.51
CA THR A 205 -26.67 12.36 4.24
C THR A 205 -26.56 12.05 5.73
N PRO A 206 -27.64 11.62 6.43
CA PRO A 206 -27.52 11.26 7.84
C PRO A 206 -26.60 10.05 8.06
N ILE A 207 -26.61 9.03 7.19
CA ILE A 207 -25.66 7.91 7.28
C ILE A 207 -24.21 8.40 7.10
N GLY A 208 -23.97 9.27 6.12
CA GLY A 208 -22.65 9.85 5.87
C GLY A 208 -22.14 10.67 7.05
N ILE A 209 -22.99 11.53 7.63
CA ILE A 209 -22.65 12.32 8.83
C ILE A 209 -22.36 11.39 10.02
N ALA A 210 -23.19 10.38 10.24
CA ALA A 210 -22.97 9.40 11.31
C ALA A 210 -21.65 8.64 11.12
N ALA A 211 -21.36 8.19 9.89
CA ALA A 211 -20.11 7.52 9.57
C ALA A 211 -18.90 8.41 9.81
N ILE A 212 -18.94 9.68 9.39
CA ILE A 212 -17.88 10.66 9.64
C ILE A 212 -17.71 10.90 11.15
N GLY A 213 -18.80 11.05 11.91
CA GLY A 213 -18.75 11.25 13.35
C GLY A 213 -18.12 10.06 14.08
N VAL A 214 -18.53 8.84 13.74
CA VAL A 214 -17.97 7.60 14.31
C VAL A 214 -16.50 7.45 13.94
N LEU A 215 -16.16 7.52 12.65
CA LEU A 215 -14.77 7.37 12.19
C LEU A 215 -13.87 8.49 12.72
N GLY A 216 -14.38 9.72 12.82
CA GLY A 216 -13.66 10.85 13.41
C GLY A 216 -13.36 10.62 14.89
N THR A 217 -14.34 10.12 15.65
CA THR A 217 -14.16 9.77 17.07
C THR A 217 -13.15 8.63 17.24
N LEU A 218 -13.26 7.56 16.45
CA LEU A 218 -12.30 6.45 16.47
C LEU A 218 -10.88 6.93 16.10
N THR A 219 -10.77 7.81 15.10
CA THR A 219 -9.50 8.41 14.70
C THR A 219 -8.92 9.26 15.82
N TRP A 220 -9.73 10.07 16.51
CA TRP A 220 -9.28 10.88 17.64
C TRP A 220 -8.68 10.03 18.76
N PHE A 221 -9.37 8.95 19.16
CA PHE A 221 -8.84 8.02 20.17
C PHE A 221 -7.56 7.32 19.70
N GLN A 222 -7.52 6.92 18.43
CA GLN A 222 -6.38 6.24 17.84
C GLN A 222 -5.15 7.15 17.74
N SER A 223 -5.34 8.45 17.48
CA SER A 223 -4.28 9.45 17.38
C SER A 223 -3.49 9.63 18.68
N ALA A 224 -4.07 9.26 19.83
CA ALA A 224 -3.37 9.31 21.12
C ALA A 224 -2.09 8.47 21.13
N MET A 225 -2.01 7.39 20.34
CA MET A 225 -0.78 6.58 20.26
C MET A 225 0.40 7.34 19.63
N TYR A 226 0.12 8.36 18.82
CA TYR A 226 1.14 9.14 18.10
C TYR A 226 1.60 10.37 18.88
N ARG A 227 1.22 10.51 20.16
CA ARG A 227 1.56 11.68 20.99
C ARG A 227 3.07 11.89 21.11
N ASN A 228 3.84 10.82 21.26
CA ASN A 228 5.30 10.84 21.27
C ASN A 228 5.86 9.46 20.88
N SER A 229 7.17 9.40 20.63
CA SER A 229 7.84 8.18 20.16
C SER A 229 7.75 7.01 21.16
N GLU A 230 7.89 7.28 22.47
CA GLU A 230 7.77 6.23 23.50
C GLU A 230 6.37 5.60 23.48
N THR A 231 5.30 6.42 23.49
CA THR A 231 3.91 5.95 23.45
C THR A 231 3.65 5.16 22.17
N LEU A 232 4.16 5.64 21.03
CA LEU A 232 4.01 4.98 19.74
C LEU A 232 4.63 3.58 19.74
N TYR A 233 5.87 3.44 20.21
CA TYR A 233 6.55 2.15 20.21
C TYR A 233 5.99 1.21 21.27
N ARG A 234 5.62 1.70 22.47
CA ARG A 234 4.91 0.89 23.48
C ARG A 234 3.58 0.36 22.95
N ALA A 235 2.77 1.22 22.31
CA ALA A 235 1.50 0.79 21.70
C ALA A 235 1.72 -0.20 20.55
N THR A 236 2.81 -0.06 19.79
CA THR A 236 3.19 -1.01 18.74
C THR A 236 3.56 -2.37 19.33
N ILE A 237 4.39 -2.41 20.37
CA ILE A 237 4.79 -3.65 21.06
C ILE A 237 3.59 -4.40 21.63
N VAL A 238 2.64 -3.69 22.26
CA VAL A 238 1.41 -4.31 22.79
C VAL A 238 0.61 -5.02 21.70
N ARG A 239 0.56 -4.46 20.48
CA ARG A 239 -0.23 -5.01 19.37
C ARG A 239 0.58 -5.94 18.45
N ASN A 240 1.91 -5.84 18.47
CA ASN A 240 2.85 -6.63 17.70
C ASN A 240 4.11 -6.91 18.56
N PRO A 241 4.04 -7.91 19.47
CA PRO A 241 5.14 -8.25 20.37
C PRO A 241 6.38 -8.82 19.67
N ASP A 242 6.28 -9.17 18.40
CA ASP A 242 7.41 -9.65 17.59
C ASP A 242 8.06 -8.51 16.77
N CYS A 243 7.69 -7.25 17.04
CA CYS A 243 8.25 -6.09 16.37
C CYS A 243 9.61 -5.71 16.97
N TRP A 244 10.67 -6.40 16.58
CA TRP A 244 12.05 -6.10 17.01
C TRP A 244 12.44 -4.63 16.78
N MET A 245 11.99 -4.00 15.69
CA MET A 245 12.24 -2.58 15.41
C MET A 245 11.63 -1.69 16.51
N ALA A 246 10.41 -1.99 16.97
CA ALA A 246 9.77 -1.19 18.01
C ALA A 246 10.52 -1.30 19.34
N TYR A 247 11.08 -2.46 19.68
CA TYR A 247 11.94 -2.62 20.86
C TYR A 247 13.23 -1.80 20.73
N ASN A 248 13.93 -1.87 19.60
CA ASN A 248 15.15 -1.09 19.37
C ASN A 248 14.87 0.41 19.45
N ASN A 249 13.84 0.88 18.74
CA ASN A 249 13.55 2.31 18.69
C ASN A 249 13.02 2.84 20.03
N LEU A 250 12.27 2.03 20.79
CA LEU A 250 11.90 2.39 22.16
C LEU A 250 13.15 2.49 23.05
N GLY A 251 14.07 1.53 22.95
CA GLY A 251 15.34 1.55 23.66
C GLY A 251 16.14 2.82 23.36
N PHE A 252 16.23 3.20 22.08
CA PHE A 252 16.90 4.42 21.65
C PHE A 252 16.27 5.67 22.25
N VAL A 253 14.94 5.78 22.21
CA VAL A 253 14.20 6.92 22.76
C VAL A 253 14.47 7.06 24.26
N ILE A 254 14.30 6.00 25.04
CA ILE A 254 14.44 6.09 26.51
C ILE A 254 15.90 6.15 26.96
N SER A 255 16.84 5.63 26.16
CA SER A 255 18.28 5.83 26.39
C SER A 255 18.64 7.31 26.30
N GLY A 256 18.06 8.03 25.33
CA GLY A 256 18.20 9.48 25.22
C GLY A 256 17.64 10.28 26.41
N GLU A 257 16.73 9.68 27.18
CA GLU A 257 16.16 10.22 28.42
C GLU A 257 16.97 9.83 29.68
N GLY A 258 18.10 9.12 29.53
CA GLY A 258 18.95 8.67 30.63
C GLY A 258 18.54 7.33 31.26
N ARG A 259 17.51 6.66 30.75
CA ARG A 259 17.01 5.35 31.25
C ARG A 259 17.78 4.17 30.63
N VAL A 260 19.11 4.20 30.78
CA VAL A 260 20.04 3.29 30.07
C VAL A 260 19.82 1.81 30.43
N SER A 261 19.53 1.50 31.70
CA SER A 261 19.29 0.12 32.14
C SER A 261 18.04 -0.49 31.50
N GLU A 262 16.95 0.28 31.39
CA GLU A 262 15.72 -0.15 30.71
C GLU A 262 15.95 -0.29 29.20
N ALA A 263 16.72 0.62 28.59
CA ALA A 263 17.07 0.56 27.18
C ALA A 263 17.84 -0.73 26.84
N GLY A 264 18.80 -1.13 27.68
CA GLY A 264 19.55 -2.37 27.50
C GLY A 264 18.65 -3.61 27.43
N ALA A 265 17.64 -3.69 28.30
CA ALA A 265 16.66 -4.78 28.27
C ALA A 265 15.83 -4.80 26.97
N LEU A 266 15.49 -3.61 26.43
CA LEU A 266 14.74 -3.50 25.18
C LEU A 266 15.59 -3.91 23.97
N TYR A 267 16.85 -3.48 23.89
CA TYR A 267 17.74 -3.92 22.81
C TYR A 267 17.98 -5.44 22.86
N GLN A 268 18.15 -6.02 24.05
CA GLN A 268 18.24 -7.47 24.21
C GLN A 268 16.96 -8.18 23.74
N GLN A 269 15.78 -7.60 23.99
CA GLN A 269 14.53 -8.15 23.49
C GLN A 269 14.44 -8.06 21.96
N ALA A 270 14.90 -6.97 21.36
CA ALA A 270 15.02 -6.86 19.90
C ALA A 270 15.91 -7.97 19.32
N LEU A 271 17.08 -8.22 19.93
CA LEU A 271 18.01 -9.26 19.50
C LEU A 271 17.50 -10.68 19.75
N LYS A 272 16.66 -10.92 20.77
CA LYS A 272 15.99 -12.23 20.93
C LYS A 272 15.08 -12.55 19.74
N ILE A 273 14.41 -11.53 19.20
CA ILE A 273 13.49 -11.68 18.06
C ILE A 273 14.26 -11.69 16.73
N LYS A 274 15.27 -10.83 16.57
CA LYS A 274 16.11 -10.68 15.37
C LYS A 274 17.59 -10.65 15.77
N PRO A 275 18.25 -11.82 15.94
CA PRO A 275 19.61 -11.91 16.46
C PRO A 275 20.69 -11.23 15.61
N ASP A 276 20.43 -11.07 14.32
CA ASP A 276 21.31 -10.45 13.32
C ASP A 276 21.07 -8.95 13.13
N TYR A 277 20.26 -8.31 13.99
CA TYR A 277 19.95 -6.89 13.83
C TYR A 277 21.10 -5.99 14.31
N ALA A 278 21.92 -5.54 13.35
CA ALA A 278 23.14 -4.76 13.60
C ALA A 278 22.92 -3.49 14.44
N GLU A 279 21.81 -2.78 14.25
CA GLU A 279 21.54 -1.54 14.99
C GLU A 279 21.32 -1.80 16.49
N ALA A 280 20.65 -2.89 16.85
CA ALA A 280 20.46 -3.25 18.26
C ALA A 280 21.77 -3.73 18.92
N HIS A 281 22.67 -4.37 18.16
CA HIS A 281 24.04 -4.67 18.64
C HIS A 281 24.81 -3.37 18.92
N ASN A 282 24.85 -2.46 17.94
CA ASN A 282 25.54 -1.16 18.09
C ASN A 282 24.99 -0.34 19.26
N ASN A 283 23.67 -0.38 19.49
CA ASN A 283 23.02 0.35 20.57
C ASN A 283 23.26 -0.28 21.96
N LEU A 284 23.64 -1.56 22.04
CA LEU A 284 24.04 -2.22 23.29
C LEU A 284 25.49 -1.92 23.70
N GLY A 285 26.35 -1.57 22.74
CA GLY A 285 27.78 -1.36 22.93
C GLY A 285 28.60 -2.56 22.50
#